data_AF-J4V0T5-F1
#
_entry.id   AF-J4V0T5-F1
#
_cell.length_a   1.000
_cell.length_b   1.000
_cell.length_c   1.000
_cell.angle_alpha   90.00
_cell.angle_beta   90.00
_cell.angle_gamma   90.00
#
_symmetry.space_group_name_H-M   'P 1'
#
loop_
_entity.id
_entity.type
_entity.pdbx_description
1 polymer ?
#
loop_
_entity_poly.entity_id
_entity_poly.type
_entity_poly.pdbx_seq_one_letter_code
_entity_poly.pdbx_strand_id
1 'polypeptide(L)' 'MKKTLVSALATALVVGAASTTFAAANPFSDVPRDHWAYDAVTQLAADGVVEGYGDGTFRGDRNITRYEMAQMVAKAMAKG' A
#
# COMPACT_ATOMS: atom_id res chain seq x y z
N MET A 1 47.66 8.49 -1.43
CA MET A 1 46.66 7.56 -2.00
C MET A 1 45.89 6.73 -0.94
N LYS A 2 45.96 7.06 0.37
CA LYS A 2 45.29 6.26 1.44
C LYS A 2 44.22 7.02 2.25
N LYS A 3 44.03 8.33 2.02
CA LYS A 3 43.11 9.18 2.81
C LYS A 3 41.87 9.65 2.04
N THR A 4 41.86 9.48 0.71
CA THR A 4 40.74 9.86 -0.18
C THR A 4 39.73 8.73 -0.39
N LEU A 5 40.06 7.49 -0.01
CA LEU A 5 39.16 6.34 -0.12
C LEU A 5 38.19 6.23 1.07
N VAL A 6 38.58 6.72 2.25
CA VAL A 6 37.73 6.66 3.46
C VAL A 6 36.61 7.72 3.42
N SER A 7 36.87 8.90 2.82
CA SER A 7 35.84 9.93 2.67
C SER A 7 34.78 9.58 1.62
N ALA A 8 35.12 8.76 0.62
CA ALA A 8 34.18 8.34 -0.42
C ALA A 8 33.17 7.29 0.06
N LEU A 9 33.52 6.52 1.10
CA LEU A 9 32.62 5.53 1.69
C LEU A 9 31.64 6.15 2.70
N ALA A 10 32.05 7.25 3.36
CA ALA A 10 31.20 7.98 4.30
C ALA A 10 30.10 8.80 3.62
N THR A 11 30.36 9.41 2.45
CA THR A 11 29.32 10.09 1.66
C THR A 11 28.36 9.13 0.96
N ALA A 12 28.75 7.88 0.73
CA ALA A 12 27.85 6.86 0.17
C ALA A 12 26.79 6.37 1.18
N LEU A 13 27.07 6.47 2.49
CA LEU A 13 26.13 6.02 3.53
C LEU A 13 25.06 7.08 3.88
N VAL A 14 25.35 8.37 3.67
CA VAL A 14 24.38 9.46 3.92
C VAL A 14 23.28 9.50 2.84
N VAL A 15 23.55 8.99 1.64
CA VAL A 15 22.54 8.88 0.56
C VAL A 15 21.67 7.62 0.72
N GLY A 16 22.10 6.63 1.50
CA GLY A 16 21.32 5.42 1.79
C GLY A 16 20.15 5.62 2.77
N ALA A 17 20.09 6.78 3.44
CA ALA A 17 19.02 7.14 4.38
C ALA A 17 18.01 8.13 3.80
N ALA A 18 17.96 8.29 2.47
CA ALA A 18 16.77 8.79 1.82
C ALA A 18 15.71 7.69 1.91
N SER A 19 15.08 7.58 3.07
CA SER A 19 13.89 6.80 3.31
C SER A 19 12.91 7.17 2.19
N THR A 20 12.80 6.32 1.17
CA THR A 20 11.70 6.41 0.23
C THR A 20 10.48 6.10 1.07
N THR A 21 9.84 7.15 1.58
CA THR A 21 8.47 7.06 2.05
C THR A 21 7.69 6.60 0.83
N PHE A 22 7.49 5.28 0.71
CA PHE A 22 6.51 4.77 -0.21
C PHE A 22 5.21 5.33 0.32
N ALA A 23 4.71 6.40 -0.31
CA ALA A 23 3.29 6.69 -0.21
C ALA A 23 2.61 5.36 -0.49
N ALA A 24 1.75 4.90 0.44
CA ALA A 24 1.01 3.66 0.29
C ALA A 24 0.14 3.82 -0.96
N ALA A 25 0.73 3.50 -2.11
CA ALA A 25 0.07 3.56 -3.38
C ALA A 25 -1.03 2.52 -3.33
N ASN A 26 -2.20 2.88 -3.85
CA ASN A 26 -3.27 1.94 -4.06
C ASN A 26 -2.69 0.66 -4.69
N PRO A 27 -2.80 -0.51 -4.03
CA PRO A 27 -2.20 -1.74 -4.52
C PRO A 27 -2.96 -2.34 -5.72
N PHE A 28 -4.08 -1.74 -6.13
CA PHE A 28 -4.98 -2.31 -7.13
C PHE A 28 -4.89 -1.60 -8.48
N SER A 29 -4.58 -2.37 -9.51
CA SER A 29 -4.43 -1.92 -10.91
C SER A 29 -5.75 -1.50 -11.58
N ASP A 30 -6.88 -2.01 -11.08
CA ASP A 30 -8.23 -1.78 -11.60
C ASP A 30 -9.01 -0.69 -10.85
N VAL A 31 -8.32 0.06 -9.98
CA VAL A 31 -8.90 1.20 -9.25
C VAL A 31 -8.07 2.45 -9.56
N PRO A 32 -8.34 3.13 -10.69
CA PRO A 32 -7.56 4.28 -11.10
C PRO A 32 -7.84 5.51 -10.22
N ARG A 33 -6.91 6.47 -10.17
CA ARG A 33 -6.96 7.62 -9.24
C ARG A 33 -8.18 8.52 -9.44
N ASP A 34 -8.72 8.58 -10.65
CA ASP A 34 -9.92 9.34 -11.02
C ASP A 34 -11.22 8.57 -10.76
N HIS A 35 -11.15 7.33 -10.26
CA HIS A 35 -12.33 6.56 -9.90
C HIS A 35 -12.91 7.05 -8.57
N TRP A 36 -14.25 7.16 -8.49
CA TRP A 36 -14.94 7.66 -7.30
C TRP A 36 -14.64 6.86 -6.03
N ALA A 37 -14.34 5.57 -6.16
CA ALA A 37 -14.03 4.69 -5.04
C ALA A 37 -12.56 4.70 -4.62
N TYR A 38 -11.68 5.40 -5.33
CA TYR A 38 -10.23 5.32 -5.15
C TYR A 38 -9.80 5.57 -3.70
N ASP A 39 -10.24 6.68 -3.11
CA ASP A 39 -9.86 7.04 -1.74
C ASP A 39 -10.38 6.03 -0.73
N ALA A 40 -11.63 5.60 -0.87
CA ALA A 40 -12.25 4.63 0.03
C ALA A 40 -11.55 3.27 -0.02
N VAL A 41 -11.30 2.75 -1.22
CA VAL A 41 -10.63 1.45 -1.41
C VAL A 41 -9.19 1.51 -0.92
N THR A 42 -8.47 2.59 -1.22
CA THR A 42 -7.08 2.76 -0.77
C THR A 42 -6.99 2.80 0.75
N GLN A 43 -7.90 3.55 1.40
CA GLN A 43 -7.96 3.62 2.86
C GLN A 43 -8.28 2.26 3.48
N LEU A 44 -9.31 1.57 2.97
CA LEU A 44 -9.69 0.25 3.49
C LEU A 44 -8.59 -0.81 3.28
N ALA A 45 -7.80 -0.70 2.22
CA ALA A 45 -6.66 -1.57 1.98
C ALA A 45 -5.50 -1.28 2.93
N ALA A 46 -5.18 0.01 3.14
CA ALA A 46 -4.21 0.43 4.16
C ALA A 46 -4.64 0.01 5.57
N ASP A 47 -5.95 -0.10 5.79
CA ASP A 47 -6.54 -0.54 7.03
C ASP A 47 -6.60 -2.06 7.21
N GLY A 48 -6.23 -2.83 6.18
CA GLY A 48 -6.32 -4.29 6.18
C GLY A 48 -7.75 -4.83 6.17
N VAL A 49 -8.73 -3.97 5.89
CA VAL A 49 -10.15 -4.34 5.83
C VAL A 49 -10.46 -5.06 4.53
N VAL A 50 -9.92 -4.55 3.41
CA VAL A 50 -10.03 -5.20 2.10
C VAL A 50 -8.67 -5.72 1.65
N GLU A 51 -8.70 -6.89 1.07
CA GLU A 51 -7.56 -7.53 0.41
C GLU A 51 -8.00 -7.78 -1.03
N GLY A 52 -7.15 -7.39 -1.98
CA GLY A 52 -7.39 -7.70 -3.40
C GLY A 52 -7.06 -9.15 -3.71
N TYR A 53 -6.93 -9.46 -4.99
CA TYR A 53 -6.57 -10.79 -5.46
C TYR A 53 -5.06 -10.86 -5.77
N GLY A 54 -4.55 -12.08 -5.91
CA GLY A 54 -3.14 -12.33 -6.21
C GLY A 54 -2.64 -11.77 -7.56
N ASP A 55 -3.55 -11.26 -8.40
CA ASP A 55 -3.24 -10.58 -9.65
C ASP A 55 -3.12 -9.04 -9.51
N GLY A 56 -3.25 -8.50 -8.29
CA GLY A 56 -3.16 -7.06 -8.04
C GLY A 56 -4.43 -6.29 -8.43
N THR A 57 -5.60 -6.93 -8.35
CA THR A 57 -6.91 -6.30 -8.60
C THR A 57 -7.78 -6.23 -7.34
N PHE A 58 -8.71 -5.29 -7.28
CA PHE A 58 -9.76 -5.18 -6.25
C PHE A 58 -11.07 -5.84 -6.68
N ARG A 59 -11.34 -5.88 -7.99
CA ARG A 59 -12.58 -6.39 -8.63
C ARG A 59 -13.84 -5.76 -8.06
N GLY A 60 -13.90 -4.43 -8.08
CA GLY A 60 -14.99 -3.64 -7.48
C GLY A 60 -16.40 -3.97 -7.99
N ASP A 61 -16.53 -4.45 -9.24
CA ASP A 61 -17.82 -4.83 -9.83
C ASP A 61 -18.24 -6.27 -9.52
N ARG A 62 -17.39 -7.06 -8.84
CA ARG A 62 -17.70 -8.44 -8.50
C ARG A 62 -18.69 -8.48 -7.35
N ASN A 63 -19.79 -9.22 -7.52
CA ASN A 63 -20.66 -9.56 -6.40
C ASN A 63 -19.88 -10.27 -5.29
N ILE A 64 -20.12 -9.82 -4.06
CA ILE A 64 -19.62 -10.46 -2.84
C ILE A 64 -20.73 -11.27 -2.18
N THR A 65 -20.34 -12.30 -1.45
CA THR A 65 -21.21 -13.06 -0.56
C THR A 65 -21.53 -12.25 0.71
N ARG A 66 -22.62 -12.62 1.38
CA ARG A 66 -22.95 -12.06 2.70
C ARG A 66 -21.85 -12.33 3.74
N TYR A 67 -21.13 -13.44 3.59
CA TYR A 67 -20.02 -13.80 4.47
C TYR A 67 -18.83 -12.84 4.31
N GLU A 68 -18.41 -12.57 3.07
CA GLU A 68 -17.35 -11.60 2.77
C GLU A 68 -17.71 -10.19 3.27
N MET A 69 -18.97 -9.76 3.07
CA MET A 69 -19.46 -8.50 3.64
C MET A 69 -19.34 -8.47 5.16
N ALA A 70 -19.77 -9.52 5.86
CA ALA A 70 -19.69 -9.59 7.31
C ALA A 70 -18.22 -9.56 7.81
N GLN A 71 -17.30 -10.22 7.10
CA GLN A 71 -15.87 -10.18 7.42
C GLN A 71 -15.29 -8.76 7.27
N MET A 72 -15.62 -8.03 6.20
CA MET A 72 -15.17 -6.65 6.03
C MET A 72 -15.67 -5.75 7.16
N VAL A 73 -16.95 -5.86 7.54
CA VAL A 73 -17.51 -5.10 8.66
C VAL A 73 -16.82 -5.44 9.97
N ALA A 74 -16.60 -6.73 10.25
CA ALA A 74 -15.91 -7.17 11.47
C ALA A 74 -14.47 -6.63 11.55
N LYS A 75 -13.71 -6.69 10.45
CA LYS A 75 -12.36 -6.12 10.37
C LYS A 75 -12.35 -4.61 10.61
N ALA A 76 -13.29 -3.88 9.98
CA ALA A 76 -13.40 -2.43 10.15
C ALA A 76 -13.70 -2.04 11.61
N MET A 77 -14.56 -2.79 12.30
CA MET A 77 -14.89 -2.55 13.71
C MET A 77 -13.73 -2.88 14.65
N ALA A 78 -12.92 -3.89 14.32
CA ALA A 78 -11.77 -4.30 15.14
C ALA A 78 -10.58 -3.33 15.07
N LYS A 79 -10.56 -2.42 14.10
CA LYS A 79 -9.53 -1.38 13.96
C LYS A 79 -9.73 -0.19 14.93
N GLY A 80 -10.90 -0.10 15.58
CA GLY A 80 -11.25 0.93 16.55
C GLY A 80 -10.44 0.91 17.84
#